data_AF-A0A924T6R9-F1
#
_entry.id   AF-A0A924T6R9-F1
#
_cell.length_a   1.000
_cell.length_b   1.000
_cell.length_c   1.000
_cell.angle_alpha   90.00
_cell.angle_beta   90.00
_cell.angle_gamma   90.00
#
_symmetry.space_group_name_H-M   'P 1'
#
loop_
_entity.id
_entity.type
_entity.pdbx_description
1 polymer ?
#
loop_
_entity_poly.entity_id
_entity_poly.type
_entity_poly.pdbx_seq_one_letter_code
_entity_poly.pdbx_strand_id
1 'polypeptide(L)'
;MSKTRSRRLNKKLHVGEFQQLGFLFEAELAKNADDEALVDSFLVQAIAPRNLSFGGWATGGAIDKLGRQSVTEEDRSTVLAWLVARPEVTSLSASGLVDMWYSTPEAQQRTKLKG
;
A
#
# COMPACT_ATOMS: atom_id res chain seq x y z
N MET A 1 25.51 11.79 -12.99
CA MET A 1 25.63 11.06 -14.29
C MET A 1 24.38 10.21 -14.48
N SER A 2 23.36 10.69 -15.20
CA SER A 2 22.21 9.86 -15.55
C SER A 2 22.69 8.80 -16.56
N LYS A 3 22.78 7.54 -16.16
CA LYS A 3 23.04 6.44 -17.09
C LYS A 3 21.84 6.33 -18.03
N THR A 4 21.99 6.71 -19.29
CA THR A 4 20.97 6.49 -20.33
C THR A 4 20.83 4.98 -20.54
N ARG A 5 19.77 4.40 -19.99
CA ARG A 5 19.48 2.97 -20.09
C ARG A 5 18.58 2.71 -21.28
N SER A 6 18.75 1.57 -21.94
CA SER A 6 17.84 1.15 -23.00
C SER A 6 16.45 0.83 -22.41
N ARG A 7 15.41 0.96 -23.24
CA ARG A 7 14.03 0.65 -22.83
C ARG A 7 13.88 -0.78 -22.29
N ARG A 8 14.54 -1.76 -22.92
CA ARG A 8 14.56 -3.15 -22.45
C ARG A 8 15.21 -3.27 -21.05
N LEU A 9 16.28 -2.53 -20.80
CA LEU A 9 16.94 -2.53 -19.49
C LEU A 9 16.08 -1.83 -18.42
N ASN A 10 15.40 -0.73 -18.76
CA ASN A 10 14.45 -0.08 -17.85
C ASN A 10 13.30 -1.02 -17.46
N LYS A 11 12.76 -1.77 -18.42
CA LYS A 11 11.73 -2.80 -18.16
C LYS A 11 12.24 -3.92 -17.27
N LYS A 12 13.48 -4.37 -17.47
CA LYS A 12 14.10 -5.43 -16.67
C LYS A 12 14.33 -4.99 -15.22
N LEU A 13 14.66 -3.72 -15.02
CA LEU A 13 14.94 -3.15 -13.70
C LEU A 13 13.71 -2.50 -13.05
N HIS A 14 12.54 -2.45 -13.69
CA HIS A 14 11.35 -1.75 -13.18
C HIS A 14 11.61 -0.28 -12.80
N VAL A 15 12.35 0.45 -13.65
CA VAL A 15 12.66 1.88 -13.45
C VAL A 15 12.08 2.74 -14.57
N GLY A 16 11.92 4.04 -14.30
CA GLY A 16 11.34 4.99 -15.25
C GLY A 16 9.87 4.66 -15.53
N GLU A 17 9.50 4.50 -16.80
CA GLU A 17 8.11 4.17 -17.19
C GLU A 17 7.60 2.80 -16.69
N PHE A 18 8.47 1.96 -16.13
CA PHE A 18 8.12 0.62 -15.62
C PHE A 18 8.10 0.53 -14.09
N GLN A 19 8.24 1.66 -13.41
CA GLN A 19 8.12 1.72 -11.96
C GLN A 19 6.70 1.35 -11.52
N GLN A 20 6.59 0.69 -10.38
CA GLN A 20 5.31 0.38 -9.74
C GLN A 20 5.28 1.04 -8.38
N LEU A 21 4.36 1.99 -8.23
CA LEU A 21 4.13 2.67 -6.98
C LEU A 21 3.06 1.94 -6.18
N GLY A 22 3.29 1.84 -4.88
CA GLY A 22 2.36 1.34 -3.89
C GLY A 22 2.55 2.11 -2.59
N PHE A 23 1.94 1.67 -1.51
CA PHE A 23 2.16 2.27 -0.20
C PHE A 23 2.13 1.21 0.89
N LEU A 24 2.73 1.54 2.02
CA LEU A 24 2.74 0.71 3.21
C LEU A 24 1.85 1.34 4.27
N PHE A 25 1.19 0.51 5.06
CA PHE A 25 0.48 0.95 6.25
C PHE A 25 0.79 0.06 7.45
N GLU A 26 0.61 0.64 8.63
CA GLU A 26 0.61 -0.05 9.91
C GLU A 26 -0.61 0.38 10.70
N ALA A 27 -1.29 -0.58 11.29
CA ALA A 27 -2.47 -0.40 12.11
C ALA A 27 -2.25 -1.02 13.48
N GLU A 28 -2.72 -0.34 14.52
CA GLU A 28 -2.93 -0.92 15.83
C GLU A 28 -4.41 -1.29 15.96
N LEU A 29 -4.67 -2.48 16.49
CA LEU A 29 -6.02 -3.01 16.65
C LEU A 29 -6.43 -3.05 18.11
N ALA A 30 -7.73 -2.96 18.36
CA ALA A 30 -8.29 -3.16 19.68
C ALA A 30 -7.98 -4.58 20.19
N LYS A 31 -7.82 -4.73 21.51
CA LYS A 31 -7.36 -5.99 22.14
C LYS A 31 -8.21 -7.23 21.82
N ASN A 32 -9.48 -7.04 21.48
CA ASN A 32 -10.43 -8.11 21.15
C ASN A 32 -10.91 -8.03 19.69
N ALA A 33 -10.13 -7.38 18.81
CA ALA A 33 -10.43 -7.34 17.39
C ALA A 33 -10.34 -8.75 16.80
N ASP A 34 -11.19 -9.03 15.82
CA ASP A 34 -11.10 -10.23 15.00
C ASP A 34 -10.28 -9.90 13.75
N ASP A 35 -8.98 -10.18 13.83
CA ASP A 35 -8.01 -9.90 12.77
C ASP A 35 -8.39 -10.59 11.45
N GLU A 36 -8.86 -11.84 11.50
CA GLU A 36 -9.22 -12.62 10.32
C GLU A 36 -10.44 -12.01 9.63
N ALA A 37 -11.50 -11.71 10.40
CA ALA A 37 -12.70 -11.07 9.86
C ALA A 37 -12.42 -9.67 9.29
N LEU A 38 -11.49 -8.92 9.90
CA LEU A 38 -11.04 -7.63 9.39
C LEU A 38 -10.32 -7.78 8.05
N VAL A 39 -9.37 -8.73 7.95
CA VAL A 39 -8.60 -8.98 6.71
C VAL A 39 -9.51 -9.47 5.59
N ASP A 40 -10.43 -10.40 5.87
CA ASP A 40 -11.40 -10.89 4.88
C ASP A 40 -12.27 -9.74 4.34
N SER A 41 -12.81 -8.92 5.25
CA SER A 41 -13.60 -7.74 4.87
C SER A 41 -12.77 -6.74 4.06
N PHE A 42 -11.50 -6.56 4.45
CA PHE A 42 -10.58 -5.65 3.79
C PHE A 42 -10.30 -6.07 2.35
N LEU A 43 -10.01 -7.36 2.14
CA LEU A 43 -9.74 -7.92 0.83
C LEU A 43 -10.94 -7.76 -0.12
N VAL A 44 -12.15 -8.04 0.37
CA VAL A 44 -13.37 -7.99 -0.44
C VAL A 44 -13.85 -6.57 -0.72
N GLN A 45 -13.74 -5.66 0.25
CA GLN A 45 -14.38 -4.35 0.15
C GLN A 45 -13.44 -3.22 -0.28
N ALA A 46 -12.18 -3.27 0.13
CA ALA A 46 -11.21 -2.21 -0.15
C ALA A 46 -10.25 -2.57 -1.29
N ILE A 47 -9.76 -3.82 -1.31
CA ILE A 47 -8.69 -4.27 -2.22
C ILE A 47 -9.24 -4.75 -3.57
N ALA A 48 -10.08 -5.79 -3.59
CA ALA A 48 -10.54 -6.43 -4.83
C ALA A 48 -11.28 -5.48 -5.80
N PRO A 49 -12.20 -4.59 -5.35
CA PRO A 49 -12.93 -3.70 -6.26
C PRO A 49 -12.05 -2.69 -6.99
N ARG A 50 -10.85 -2.41 -6.46
CA ARG A 50 -9.87 -1.46 -7.02
C ARG A 50 -8.76 -2.14 -7.80
N ASN A 51 -8.84 -3.46 -7.98
CA ASN A 51 -7.81 -4.27 -8.60
C ASN A 51 -6.44 -4.06 -7.92
N LEU A 52 -6.46 -3.92 -6.59
CA LEU A 52 -5.26 -3.81 -5.77
C LEU A 52 -4.81 -5.20 -5.31
N SER A 53 -3.55 -5.31 -4.90
CA SER A 53 -3.03 -6.47 -4.20
C SER A 53 -2.50 -6.05 -2.84
N PHE A 54 -2.68 -6.95 -1.87
CA PHE A 54 -2.32 -6.73 -0.48
C PHE A 54 -1.41 -7.87 -0.02
N GLY A 55 -0.25 -7.50 0.52
CA GLY A 55 0.67 -8.40 1.20
C GLY A 55 0.89 -7.93 2.63
N GLY A 56 0.49 -8.73 3.61
CA GLY A 56 0.65 -8.39 5.02
C GLY A 56 -0.40 -9.05 5.88
N TRP A 57 -0.72 -8.38 6.99
CA TRP A 57 -1.72 -8.82 7.97
C TRP A 57 -2.55 -7.64 8.49
N ALA A 58 -3.49 -7.91 9.40
CA ALA A 58 -4.41 -6.93 9.98
C ALA A 58 -3.69 -5.71 10.60
N THR A 59 -2.47 -5.90 11.12
CA THR A 59 -1.65 -4.85 11.75
C THR A 59 -0.77 -4.08 10.77
N GLY A 60 -0.76 -4.43 9.49
CA GLY A 60 0.01 -3.70 8.48
C GLY A 60 0.46 -4.55 7.31
N GLY A 61 0.86 -3.87 6.25
CA GLY A 61 1.35 -4.49 5.05
C GLY A 61 1.63 -3.50 3.93
N ALA A 62 1.93 -4.06 2.76
CA ALA A 62 2.11 -3.34 1.52
C ALA A 62 0.89 -3.51 0.62
N ILE A 63 0.54 -2.42 -0.06
CA ILE A 63 -0.53 -2.39 -1.05
C ILE A 63 0.05 -1.91 -2.36
N ASP A 64 -0.14 -2.73 -3.38
CA ASP A 64 0.24 -2.44 -4.76
C ASP A 64 -0.96 -2.62 -5.69
N LYS A 65 -0.76 -2.39 -6.99
CA LYS A 65 -1.79 -2.59 -8.00
C LYS A 65 -1.52 -3.87 -8.75
N LEU A 66 -2.57 -4.68 -8.97
CA LEU A 66 -2.44 -5.87 -9.79
C LEU A 66 -2.09 -5.49 -11.23
N GLY A 67 -1.21 -6.29 -11.84
CA GLY A 67 -0.67 -6.00 -13.17
C GLY A 67 0.46 -4.97 -13.12
N ARG A 68 0.97 -4.56 -14.29
CA ARG A 68 2.09 -3.62 -14.37
C ARG A 68 1.66 -2.16 -14.18
N GLN A 69 0.86 -1.91 -13.14
CA GLN A 69 0.25 -0.62 -12.84
C GLN A 69 0.74 -0.10 -11.49
N SER A 70 0.51 1.19 -11.25
CA SER A 70 0.81 1.85 -9.98
C SER A 70 -0.48 2.20 -9.26
N VAL A 71 -0.44 2.16 -7.92
CA VAL A 71 -1.50 2.68 -7.06
C VAL A 71 -1.60 4.20 -7.27
N THR A 72 -2.82 4.70 -7.36
CA THR A 72 -3.09 6.14 -7.44
C THR A 72 -3.32 6.74 -6.04
N GLU A 73 -3.22 8.06 -5.91
CA GLU A 73 -3.52 8.71 -4.63
C GLU A 73 -5.01 8.56 -4.24
N GLU A 74 -5.90 8.43 -5.22
CA GLU A 74 -7.32 8.12 -5.00
C GLU A 74 -7.52 6.71 -4.45
N ASP A 75 -6.82 5.72 -5.00
CA ASP A 75 -6.82 4.35 -4.47
C ASP A 75 -6.32 4.35 -3.02
N ARG A 76 -5.18 5.00 -2.77
CA ARG A 76 -4.56 5.11 -1.45
C ARG A 76 -5.50 5.75 -0.44
N SER A 77 -6.02 6.94 -0.74
CA SER A 77 -6.92 7.66 0.16
C SER A 77 -8.19 6.86 0.47
N THR A 78 -8.75 6.15 -0.52
CA THR A 78 -9.96 5.36 -0.27
C THR A 78 -9.69 4.17 0.64
N VAL A 79 -8.57 3.46 0.44
CA VAL A 79 -8.19 2.33 1.29
C VAL A 79 -7.95 2.79 2.72
N LEU A 80 -7.23 3.91 2.90
CA LEU A 80 -6.96 4.47 4.22
C LEU A 80 -8.25 4.94 4.91
N ALA A 81 -9.16 5.58 4.17
CA ALA A 81 -10.46 5.97 4.70
C ALA A 81 -11.29 4.75 5.15
N TRP A 82 -11.23 3.64 4.40
CA TRP A 82 -11.88 2.39 4.81
C TRP A 82 -11.33 1.88 6.14
N LEU A 83 -9.99 1.86 6.32
CA LEU A 83 -9.36 1.40 7.56
C LEU A 83 -9.68 2.31 8.75
N VAL A 84 -9.66 3.64 8.56
CA VAL A 84 -9.99 4.62 9.61
C VAL A 84 -11.44 4.49 10.07
N ALA A 85 -12.37 4.13 9.19
CA ALA A 85 -13.77 3.99 9.54
C ALA A 85 -14.08 2.72 10.38
N ARG A 86 -13.10 1.83 10.58
CA ARG A 86 -13.29 0.56 11.30
C ARG A 86 -13.13 0.77 12.80
N PRO A 87 -14.12 0.39 13.63
CA PRO A 87 -14.04 0.56 15.09
C PRO A 87 -12.94 -0.30 15.73
N GLU A 88 -12.47 -1.34 15.05
CA GLU A 88 -11.40 -2.20 15.53
C GLU A 88 -10.01 -1.57 15.38
N VAL A 89 -9.85 -0.55 14.53
CA VAL A 89 -8.56 0.13 14.28
C VAL A 89 -8.42 1.31 15.23
N THR A 90 -7.44 1.25 16.12
CA THR A 90 -7.22 2.29 17.14
C THR A 90 -6.21 3.34 16.70
N SER A 91 -5.27 2.96 15.84
CA SER A 91 -4.25 3.85 15.27
C SER A 91 -3.89 3.34 13.88
N LEU A 92 -3.71 4.26 12.94
CA LEU A 92 -3.28 3.95 11.59
C LEU A 92 -2.15 4.88 11.19
N SER A 93 -1.12 4.34 10.54
CA SER A 93 -0.09 5.13 9.88
C SER A 93 0.18 4.59 8.49
N ALA A 94 0.52 5.46 7.55
CA ALA A 94 0.81 5.05 6.19
C ALA A 94 1.91 5.89 5.57
N SER A 95 2.68 5.28 4.67
CA SER A 95 3.61 6.01 3.81
C SER A 95 2.85 6.78 2.72
N GLY A 96 3.56 7.66 2.01
CA GLY A 96 3.13 8.11 0.69
C GLY A 96 3.22 6.99 -0.35
N LEU A 97 3.02 7.34 -1.63
CA LEU A 97 3.33 6.43 -2.74
C LEU A 97 4.84 6.25 -2.88
N VAL A 98 5.30 5.00 -2.85
CA VAL A 98 6.72 4.63 -2.88
C VAL A 98 6.95 3.50 -3.87
N ASP A 99 8.21 3.34 -4.30
CA ASP A 99 8.61 2.28 -5.23
C ASP A 99 8.53 0.91 -4.54
N MET A 100 7.75 -0.01 -5.09
CA MET A 100 7.59 -1.37 -4.54
C MET A 100 8.75 -2.30 -4.90
N TRP A 101 9.63 -1.92 -5.84
CA TRP A 101 10.78 -2.73 -6.28
C TRP A 101 12.07 -2.42 -5.52
N TYR A 102 12.20 -1.21 -5.01
CA TYR A 102 13.42 -0.72 -4.37
C TYR A 102 13.11 -0.07 -3.03
N SER A 103 13.83 -0.48 -1.98
CA SER A 103 13.74 0.18 -0.68
C SER A 103 14.28 1.60 -0.81
N THR A 104 13.39 2.59 -0.62
CA THR A 104 13.77 4.01 -0.58
C THR A 104 13.55 4.58 0.82
N PRO A 105 14.28 5.64 1.22
CA PRO A 105 14.05 6.29 2.51
C PRO A 105 12.61 6.78 2.71
N GLU A 106 11.91 7.12 1.63
CA GLU A 106 10.51 7.53 1.67
C GLU A 106 9.58 6.39 2.08
N ALA A 107 9.90 5.14 1.72
CA ALA A 107 9.15 3.95 2.17
C ALA A 107 9.21 3.76 3.69
N GLN A 108 10.21 4.36 4.36
CA GLN A 108 10.39 4.30 5.81
C GLN A 108 9.68 5.44 6.54
N GLN A 109 9.20 6.47 5.83
CA GLN A 109 8.51 7.61 6.41
C GLN A 109 7.00 7.37 6.40
N ARG A 110 6.44 7.03 7.57
CA ARG A 110 5.00 6.86 7.76
C ARG A 110 4.41 8.02 8.54
N THR A 111 3.29 8.55 8.06
CA THR A 111 2.55 9.60 8.77
C THR A 111 1.40 8.96 9.53
N LYS A 112 1.25 9.29 10.82
CA LYS A 112 0.10 8.89 11.61
C LYS A 112 -1.16 9.58 11.10
N LEU A 113 -2.19 8.80 10.84
CA LEU A 113 -3.53 9.24 10.50
C LEU A 113 -4.33 9.29 11.80
N LYS A 114 -4.96 10.43 12.08
CA LYS A 114 -5.89 10.52 13.20
C LYS A 114 -7.19 9.84 12.79
N GLY A 115 -7.53 8.76 13.50
CA GLY A 115 -8.91 8.27 13.56
C GLY A 115 -9.81 9.23 14.31
#